data_AF-Q2PDU0-F1
#
_entry.id   AF-Q2PDU0-F1
#
_cell.length_a   1.000
_cell.length_b   1.000
_cell.length_c   1.000
_cell.angle_alpha   90.00
_cell.angle_beta   90.00
_cell.angle_gamma   90.00
#
_symmetry.space_group_name_H-M   'P 1'
#
loop_
_entity.id
_entity.type
_entity.pdbx_description
1 polymer ?
#
loop_
_entity_poly.entity_id
_entity_poly.type
_entity_poly.pdbx_seq_one_letter_code
_entity_poly.pdbx_strand_id
1 'polypeptide(L)'
;MHLTSTLIGLLICGLGIELPTRTAAQFWSVDPVTQWRKEALAERGSGICYRTLTVETINPNSRNRQFSYCCDGYVNKGTSQNLKCEPICSEDCSNGLCLAPEECECAPGYYRSNKRCRFVLE
;
A
#
# COMPACT_ATOMS: atom_id res chain seq x y z
N MET A 1 -51.48 1.03 -13.98
CA MET A 1 -50.31 0.23 -13.54
C MET A 1 -49.06 1.08 -13.25
N HIS A 2 -48.88 2.28 -13.84
CA HIS A 2 -47.69 3.10 -13.58
C HIS A 2 -47.75 3.93 -12.26
N LEU A 3 -48.95 4.34 -11.82
CA LEU A 3 -49.13 5.16 -10.60
C LEU A 3 -48.75 4.41 -9.31
N THR A 4 -48.94 3.10 -9.24
CA THR A 4 -48.59 2.32 -8.05
C THR A 4 -47.08 2.25 -7.86
N SER A 5 -46.32 2.12 -8.96
CA SER A 5 -44.85 2.08 -8.91
C SER A 5 -44.22 3.37 -8.41
N THR A 6 -44.76 4.53 -8.80
CA THR A 6 -44.27 5.84 -8.33
C THR A 6 -44.58 6.08 -6.86
N LEU A 7 -45.77 5.65 -6.41
CA LEU A 7 -46.19 5.78 -5.01
C LEU A 7 -45.32 4.90 -4.09
N ILE A 8 -44.98 3.69 -4.53
CA ILE A 8 -44.06 2.80 -3.80
C ILE A 8 -42.66 3.41 -3.71
N GLY A 9 -42.13 3.97 -4.80
CA GLY A 9 -40.81 4.63 -4.79
C GLY A 9 -40.75 5.84 -3.85
N LEU A 10 -41.77 6.70 -3.87
CA LEU A 10 -41.88 7.85 -2.96
C LEU A 10 -42.03 7.42 -1.50
N LEU A 11 -42.77 6.35 -1.23
CA LEU A 11 -42.87 5.79 0.12
C LEU A 11 -41.52 5.25 0.61
N ILE A 12 -40.75 4.56 -0.23
CA ILE A 12 -39.42 4.04 0.14
C ILE A 12 -38.46 5.20 0.49
N CYS A 13 -38.41 6.25 -0.33
CA CYS A 13 -37.60 7.44 -0.04
C CYS A 13 -38.11 8.23 1.17
N GLY A 14 -39.42 8.43 1.29
CA GLY A 14 -40.04 9.23 2.34
C GLY A 14 -39.99 8.58 3.73
N LEU A 15 -39.97 7.25 3.79
CA LEU A 15 -39.83 6.50 5.05
C LEU A 15 -38.38 6.42 5.53
N GLY A 16 -37.41 7.03 4.83
CA GLY A 16 -35.99 6.95 5.21
C GLY A 16 -35.46 5.52 5.18
N ILE A 17 -36.15 4.60 4.50
CA ILE A 17 -35.65 3.25 4.19
C ILE A 17 -34.68 3.42 3.01
N GLU A 18 -33.60 4.16 3.24
CA GLU A 18 -32.40 3.91 2.47
C GLU A 18 -32.07 2.45 2.76
N LEU A 19 -32.18 1.56 1.75
CA LEU A 19 -31.52 0.27 1.83
C LEU A 19 -30.12 0.57 2.38
N PRO A 20 -29.66 -0.10 3.46
CA PRO A 20 -28.34 0.16 4.01
C PRO A 20 -27.40 0.18 2.81
N THR A 21 -26.88 1.37 2.51
CA THR A 21 -26.06 1.55 1.31
C THR A 21 -24.99 0.48 1.43
N ARG A 22 -24.80 -0.35 0.39
CA ARG A 22 -23.87 -1.49 0.48
C ARG A 22 -22.49 -1.06 1.00
N THR A 23 -22.17 0.23 0.83
CA THR A 23 -20.99 0.93 1.36
C THR A 23 -20.90 0.97 2.90
N ALA A 24 -21.98 1.06 3.66
CA ALA A 24 -21.93 1.01 5.13
C ALA A 24 -21.45 -0.36 5.64
N ALA A 25 -21.77 -1.43 4.91
CA ALA A 25 -21.41 -2.80 5.23
C ALA A 25 -20.15 -3.28 4.51
N GLN A 26 -19.16 -2.43 4.20
CA GLN A 26 -17.87 -2.90 3.65
C GLN A 26 -16.65 -2.45 4.47
N PHE A 27 -16.82 -1.56 5.45
CA PHE A 27 -15.73 -1.04 6.28
C PHE A 27 -15.65 -1.68 7.70
N TRP A 28 -16.72 -2.32 8.17
CA TRP A 28 -16.82 -3.01 9.46
C TRP A 28 -15.66 -3.99 9.73
N SER A 29 -14.87 -3.62 10.73
CA SER A 29 -13.82 -4.37 11.42
C SER A 29 -12.69 -4.93 10.57
N VAL A 30 -11.92 -4.06 9.91
CA VAL A 30 -10.50 -4.41 9.70
C VAL A 30 -9.79 -4.18 11.04
N ASP A 31 -9.04 -5.16 11.51
CA ASP A 31 -8.15 -5.02 12.66
C ASP A 31 -7.28 -3.74 12.52
N PRO A 32 -7.16 -2.88 13.54
CA PRO A 32 -6.44 -1.60 13.43
C PRO A 32 -5.00 -1.75 12.92
N VAL A 33 -4.29 -2.82 13.31
CA VAL A 33 -2.91 -3.07 12.88
C VAL A 33 -2.88 -3.47 11.40
N THR A 34 -3.83 -4.28 10.96
CA THR A 34 -3.98 -4.68 9.56
C THR A 34 -4.33 -3.48 8.67
N GLN A 35 -5.19 -2.58 9.15
CA GLN A 35 -5.54 -1.35 8.44
C GLN A 35 -4.31 -0.43 8.32
N TRP A 36 -3.65 -0.14 9.43
CA TRP A 36 -2.39 0.63 9.45
C TRP A 36 -1.34 0.04 8.50
N ARG A 37 -1.16 -1.28 8.51
CA ARG A 37 -0.18 -1.96 7.63
C ARG A 37 -0.48 -1.71 6.15
N LYS A 38 -1.74 -1.73 5.74
CA LYS A 38 -2.14 -1.49 4.35
C LYS A 38 -1.94 -0.05 3.95
N GLU A 39 -2.36 0.89 4.80
CA GLU A 39 -2.23 2.33 4.57
C GLU A 39 -0.76 2.73 4.49
N ALA A 40 0.05 2.34 5.48
CA ALA A 40 1.49 2.60 5.50
C ALA A 40 2.21 2.02 4.27
N LEU A 41 1.86 0.80 3.82
CA LEU A 41 2.43 0.22 2.61
C LEU A 41 1.95 0.89 1.31
N ALA A 42 0.77 1.52 1.31
CA ALA A 42 0.23 2.24 0.16
C ALA A 42 0.89 3.62 0.01
N GLU A 43 1.26 4.26 1.12
CA GLU A 43 1.98 5.53 1.14
C GLU A 43 3.51 5.36 0.97
N ARG A 44 4.01 4.14 1.22
CA ARG A 44 5.41 3.78 1.04
C ARG A 44 5.87 3.97 -0.42
N GLY A 45 7.05 4.56 -0.58
CA GLY A 45 7.73 4.67 -1.88
C GLY A 45 7.99 3.30 -2.53
N SER A 46 7.92 3.24 -3.86
CA SER A 46 8.09 1.98 -4.61
C SER A 46 9.49 1.38 -4.49
N GLY A 47 10.50 2.19 -4.21
CA GLY A 47 11.92 1.78 -4.21
C GLY A 47 12.46 1.45 -5.61
N ILE A 48 11.76 1.82 -6.69
CA ILE A 48 12.17 1.55 -8.07
C ILE A 48 12.93 2.76 -8.63
N CYS A 49 14.17 2.52 -9.05
CA CYS A 49 15.03 3.47 -9.75
C CYS A 49 15.16 3.07 -11.22
N TYR A 50 15.51 4.03 -12.07
CA TYR A 50 15.72 3.81 -13.50
C TYR A 50 17.11 4.29 -13.90
N ARG A 51 17.78 3.54 -14.78
CA ARG A 51 19.02 4.00 -15.41
C ARG A 51 18.96 3.74 -16.90
N THR A 52 19.67 4.59 -17.64
CA THR A 52 19.82 4.47 -19.09
C THR A 52 21.19 3.91 -19.40
N LEU A 53 21.23 2.85 -20.22
CA LEU A 53 22.46 2.31 -20.76
C LEU A 53 22.52 2.54 -22.26
N THR A 54 23.70 2.91 -22.74
CA THR A 54 24.02 2.92 -24.17
C THR A 54 24.46 1.52 -24.56
N VAL A 55 23.65 0.84 -25.36
CA VAL A 55 23.93 -0.50 -25.86
C VAL A 55 24.18 -0.48 -27.37
N GLU A 56 24.94 -1.47 -27.84
CA GLU A 56 25.10 -1.69 -29.27
C GLU A 56 23.82 -2.29 -29.85
N THR A 57 23.32 -1.69 -30.92
CA THR A 57 22.08 -2.09 -31.60
C THR A 57 22.21 -1.89 -33.10
N ILE A 58 21.36 -2.60 -33.86
CA ILE A 58 21.31 -2.52 -35.33
C ILE A 58 20.94 -1.10 -35.78
N ASN A 59 19.97 -0.47 -35.11
CA ASN A 59 19.59 0.91 -35.38
C ASN A 59 20.35 1.87 -34.45
N PRO A 60 21.27 2.72 -34.96
CA PRO A 60 22.07 3.60 -34.12
C PRO A 60 21.24 4.63 -33.33
N ASN A 61 19.99 4.89 -33.74
CA ASN A 61 19.08 5.77 -33.02
C ASN A 61 18.37 5.08 -31.83
N SER A 62 18.57 3.77 -31.65
CA SER A 62 17.96 2.95 -30.59
C SER A 62 18.98 2.44 -29.56
N ARG A 63 20.13 3.11 -29.42
CA ARG A 63 21.19 2.73 -28.48
C ARG A 63 20.82 2.92 -27.02
N ASN A 64 20.05 3.96 -26.70
CA ASN A 64 19.70 4.29 -25.32
C ASN A 64 18.56 3.38 -24.86
N ARG A 65 18.85 2.46 -23.94
CA ARG A 65 17.86 1.60 -23.31
C ARG A 65 17.70 1.95 -21.84
N GLN A 66 16.46 2.18 -21.43
CA GLN A 66 16.09 2.37 -20.03
C GLN A 66 15.67 1.03 -19.42
N PHE A 67 15.99 0.84 -18.15
CA PHE A 67 15.50 -0.29 -17.36
C PHE A 67 15.37 0.13 -15.89
N SER A 68 14.51 -0.60 -15.20
CA SER A 68 14.22 -0.44 -13.79
C SER A 68 15.08 -1.38 -12.93
N TYR A 69 15.40 -0.96 -11.72
CA TYR A 69 16.08 -1.75 -10.69
C TYR A 69 15.67 -1.22 -9.31
N CYS A 70 15.98 -1.95 -8.23
CA CYS A 70 15.75 -1.43 -6.88
C CYS A 70 16.81 -0.39 -6.53
N CYS A 71 16.37 0.75 -5.99
CA CYS A 71 17.26 1.80 -5.51
C CYS A 71 18.19 1.28 -4.40
N ASP A 72 19.27 2.03 -4.12
CA ASP A 72 20.16 1.72 -3.01
C ASP A 72 19.39 1.67 -1.69
N GLY A 73 19.69 0.67 -0.86
CA GLY A 73 18.95 0.40 0.38
C GLY A 73 17.62 -0.34 0.18
N TYR A 74 17.30 -0.81 -1.03
CA TYR A 74 16.16 -1.68 -1.31
C TYR A 74 16.60 -3.04 -1.86
N VAL A 75 15.82 -4.07 -1.57
CA VAL A 75 16.02 -5.44 -2.08
C VAL A 75 14.83 -5.87 -2.95
N ASN A 76 15.12 -6.50 -4.09
CA ASN A 76 14.07 -7.06 -4.94
C ASN A 76 13.54 -8.36 -4.33
N LYS A 77 12.25 -8.38 -3.97
CA LYS A 77 11.50 -9.56 -3.53
C LYS A 77 10.58 -10.13 -4.61
N GLY A 78 10.55 -9.51 -5.79
CA GLY A 78 9.75 -9.92 -6.93
C GLY A 78 10.57 -10.71 -7.96
N THR A 79 10.19 -10.58 -9.23
CA THR A 79 10.89 -11.19 -10.36
C THR A 79 11.56 -10.11 -11.21
N SER A 80 12.30 -10.50 -12.25
CA SER A 80 12.86 -9.54 -13.22
C SER A 80 11.77 -8.82 -14.04
N GLN A 81 10.57 -9.41 -14.16
CA GLN A 81 9.45 -8.82 -14.92
C GLN A 81 8.53 -7.98 -14.03
N ASN A 82 8.44 -8.33 -12.75
CA ASN A 82 7.65 -7.62 -11.75
C ASN A 82 8.55 -7.30 -10.56
N LEU A 83 9.20 -6.13 -10.60
CA LEU A 83 10.06 -5.67 -9.52
C LEU A 83 9.20 -5.32 -8.31
N LYS A 84 9.52 -5.94 -7.16
CA LYS A 84 8.95 -5.58 -5.86
C LYS A 84 10.08 -5.20 -4.92
N CYS A 85 10.39 -3.92 -4.86
CA CYS A 85 11.46 -3.41 -4.02
C CYS A 85 10.94 -3.17 -2.60
N GLU A 86 11.59 -3.80 -1.62
CA GLU A 86 11.34 -3.62 -0.20
C GLU A 86 12.56 -2.92 0.44
N PRO A 87 12.39 -1.86 1.23
CA PRO A 87 13.49 -1.19 1.89
C PRO A 87 14.16 -2.13 2.89
N ILE A 88 15.46 -1.95 3.06
CA ILE A 88 16.29 -2.70 3.99
C ILE A 88 16.38 -1.88 5.28
N CYS A 89 16.10 -2.54 6.40
CA CYS A 89 16.38 -2.02 7.74
C CYS A 89 17.46 -2.93 8.35
N SER A 90 18.61 -2.37 8.72
CA SER A 90 19.70 -3.12 9.34
C SER A 90 19.33 -3.63 10.74
N GLU A 91 18.45 -2.90 11.43
CA GLU A 91 17.94 -3.24 12.74
C GLU A 91 16.65 -4.07 12.66
N ASP A 92 16.35 -4.78 13.75
CA ASP A 92 15.13 -5.59 13.85
C ASP A 92 13.87 -4.71 13.85
N CYS A 93 13.13 -4.75 12.73
CA CYS A 93 11.85 -4.04 12.56
C CYS A 93 10.63 -4.97 12.79
N SER A 94 10.77 -5.99 13.64
CA SER A 94 9.64 -6.80 14.11
C SER A 94 8.60 -5.94 14.83
N ASN A 95 7.31 -6.22 14.63
CA ASN A 95 6.18 -5.38 15.06
C ASN A 95 6.17 -3.97 14.45
N GLY A 96 6.78 -3.81 13.28
CA GLY A 96 6.80 -2.59 12.50
C GLY A 96 6.82 -2.86 11.00
N LEU A 97 7.07 -1.81 10.23
CA LEU A 97 7.31 -1.82 8.80
C LEU A 97 8.55 -0.98 8.50
N CYS A 98 9.43 -1.50 7.65
CA CYS A 98 10.47 -0.68 7.03
C CYS A 98 9.79 0.14 5.91
N LEU A 99 9.69 1.46 6.07
CA LEU A 99 9.02 2.34 5.09
C LEU A 99 10.02 3.02 4.14
N ALA A 100 11.24 3.24 4.60
CA ALA A 100 12.37 3.67 3.78
C ALA A 100 13.65 2.97 4.29
N PRO A 101 14.79 3.04 3.55
CA PRO A 101 16.03 2.43 4.01
C PRO A 101 16.39 2.91 5.41
N GLU A 102 16.63 1.98 6.32
CA GLU A 102 16.94 2.23 7.73
C GLU A 102 15.84 2.95 8.54
N GLU A 103 14.65 3.14 7.98
CA GLU A 103 13.51 3.79 8.62
C GLU A 103 12.41 2.77 8.93
N CYS A 104 12.33 2.42 10.22
CA CYS A 104 11.35 1.48 10.75
C CYS A 104 10.23 2.23 11.50
N GLU A 105 9.00 2.13 10.98
CA GLU A 105 7.79 2.60 11.66
C GLU A 105 7.17 1.46 12.48
N CYS A 106 6.98 1.69 13.78
CA CYS A 106 6.39 0.70 14.68
C CYS A 106 4.86 0.66 14.52
N ALA A 107 4.26 -0.52 14.64
CA ALA A 107 2.81 -0.68 14.61
C ALA A 107 2.13 0.06 15.78
N PRO A 108 0.83 0.40 15.68
CA PRO A 108 0.08 1.00 16.76
C PRO A 108 0.25 0.23 18.09
N GLY A 109 0.56 0.94 19.17
CA GLY A 109 0.85 0.35 20.49
C GLY A 109 2.29 -0.12 20.70
N TYR A 110 3.14 -0.05 19.67
CA TYR A 110 4.57 -0.34 19.77
C TYR A 110 5.42 0.93 19.63
N TYR A 111 6.50 0.99 20.40
CA TYR A 111 7.42 2.11 20.40
C TYR A 111 8.85 1.64 20.18
N ARG A 112 9.65 2.53 19.59
CA ARG A 112 11.03 2.23 19.22
C ARG A 112 11.93 2.22 20.46
N SER A 113 12.45 1.04 20.83
CA SER A 113 13.30 0.84 22.02
C SER A 113 14.41 -0.16 21.74
N ASN A 114 15.66 0.15 22.07
CA ASN A 114 16.85 -0.69 21.82
C ASN A 114 16.85 -1.36 20.43
N LYS A 115 16.74 -0.55 19.38
CA LYS A 115 16.86 -1.05 18.01
C LYS A 115 15.72 -1.97 17.54
N ARG A 116 14.57 -1.97 18.23
CA ARG A 116 13.38 -2.77 17.86
C ARG A 116 12.07 -2.10 18.28
N CYS A 117 10.94 -2.56 17.74
CA CYS A 117 9.61 -2.11 18.18
C CYS A 117 9.12 -2.97 19.35
N ARG A 118 8.89 -2.34 20.50
CA ARG A 118 8.42 -2.99 21.73
C ARG A 118 7.07 -2.46 22.15
N PHE A 119 6.20 -3.35 22.61
CA PHE A 119 4.97 -2.97 23.28
C PHE A 119 5.31 -2.30 24.62
N VAL A 120 4.62 -1.21 24.95
CA VAL A 120 4.69 -0.58 26.28
C VAL A 120 3.45 -1.00 27.03
N LEU A 121 3.64 -1.68 28.16
CA LEU A 121 2.58 -1.90 29.14
C LEU A 121 2.41 -0.58 29.89
N GLU A 122 1.32 0.15 29.63
CA GLU A 122 0.85 1.23 30.52
C GLU A 122 0.32 0.63 31.83
#